data_AF-A0A291TFE6-F1
#
_entry.id   AF-A0A291TFE6-F1
#
_cell.length_a   1.000
_cell.length_b   1.000
_cell.length_c   1.000
_cell.angle_alpha   90.00
_cell.angle_beta   90.00
_cell.angle_gamma   90.00
#
_symmetry.space_group_name_H-M   'P 1'
#
loop_
_entity.id
_entity.type
_entity.pdbx_description
1 polymer ?
#
loop_
_entity_poly.entity_id
_entity_poly.type
_entity_poly.pdbx_seq_one_letter_code
_entity_poly.pdbx_strand_id
1 'polypeptide(L)'
;MAIVTPALLQSLFTGFKKNFEDAKSEAPAQYTKIATVIKSTTKSNTYGWLGKFPSLRKWVGDRVIESMKAHGYQIVNEDFEATVAVDRNDIEDDELGIYAPMFAEMGRSAGIHPDELCFGLLGAGFTTPCYDGQYFFDTDHPVYPKADGTGTPVLTANVVVDAGYQGEPWFLLDTSRALKPVIFQDRKSPQLIAMTKVDDEAVFTRKEFRYGVDCRDAAGFGFWQLAFANKRALTPDNLWDSFSKMREFQADGGRKLGVKATLLVVPPSLEKLATQMLERELDSSSSNELKGKLELVVADYL
;
A
#
# COMPACT_ATOMS: atom_id res chain seq x y z
N MET A 1 42.50 -17.05 14.44
CA MET A 1 41.18 -17.67 14.58
C MET A 1 40.57 -17.22 15.90
N ALA A 2 39.51 -16.43 15.84
CA ALA A 2 38.76 -15.99 17.01
C ALA A 2 38.03 -17.19 17.64
N ILE A 3 37.98 -17.26 18.96
CA ILE A 3 37.17 -18.26 19.65
C ILE A 3 35.71 -17.78 19.63
N VAL A 4 34.82 -18.58 19.05
CA VAL A 4 33.37 -18.27 19.06
C VAL A 4 32.84 -18.42 20.48
N THR A 5 32.55 -17.27 21.10
CA THR A 5 31.98 -17.20 22.45
C THR A 5 30.58 -16.56 22.40
N PRO A 6 29.72 -16.85 23.39
CA PRO A 6 28.42 -16.16 23.50
C PRO A 6 28.55 -14.63 23.54
N ALA A 7 29.60 -14.10 24.17
CA ALA A 7 29.87 -12.67 24.22
C ALA A 7 30.22 -12.08 22.83
N LEU A 8 31.04 -12.79 22.05
CA LEU A 8 31.34 -12.41 20.67
C LEU A 8 30.06 -12.40 19.82
N LEU A 9 29.28 -13.48 19.85
CA LEU A 9 28.03 -13.59 19.08
C LEU A 9 27.01 -12.50 19.44
N GLN A 10 26.91 -12.12 20.71
CA GLN A 10 26.06 -11.01 21.15
C GLN A 10 26.54 -9.64 20.62
N SER A 11 27.86 -9.42 20.59
CA SER A 11 28.45 -8.21 20.02
C SER A 11 28.15 -8.13 18.52
N LEU A 12 28.34 -9.23 17.78
CA LEU A 12 28.06 -9.32 16.34
C LEU A 12 26.59 -9.06 16.05
N PHE A 13 25.69 -9.68 16.81
CA PHE A 13 24.25 -9.43 16.66
C PHE A 13 23.88 -7.96 16.87
N THR A 14 24.55 -7.26 17.78
CA THR A 14 24.33 -5.82 17.98
C THR A 14 24.71 -5.02 16.73
N GLY A 15 25.82 -5.36 16.08
CA GLY A 15 26.24 -4.74 14.82
C GLY A 15 25.29 -5.06 13.67
N PHE A 16 24.91 -6.33 13.49
CA PHE A 16 23.96 -6.75 12.46
C PHE A 16 22.59 -6.10 12.65
N LYS A 17 22.09 -6.04 13.89
CA LYS A 17 20.84 -5.37 14.22
C LYS A 17 20.91 -3.88 13.89
N LYS A 18 22.04 -3.22 14.15
CA LYS A 18 22.22 -1.81 13.77
C LYS A 18 22.12 -1.64 12.25
N ASN A 19 22.87 -2.42 11.47
CA ASN A 19 22.80 -2.34 9.99
C ASN A 19 21.38 -2.58 9.47
N PHE A 20 20.67 -3.56 10.04
CA PHE A 20 19.28 -3.85 9.72
C PHE A 20 18.34 -2.68 10.05
N GLU A 21 18.38 -2.14 11.27
CA GLU A 21 17.46 -1.07 11.69
C GLU A 21 17.75 0.25 10.96
N ASP A 22 19.02 0.57 10.70
CA ASP A 22 19.42 1.75 9.94
C ASP A 22 18.87 1.65 8.50
N ALA A 23 19.14 0.55 7.80
CA ALA A 23 18.69 0.36 6.41
C ALA A 23 17.17 0.22 6.29
N LYS A 24 16.49 -0.40 7.27
CA LYS A 24 15.02 -0.46 7.32
C LYS A 24 14.40 0.93 7.43
N SER A 25 15.02 1.81 8.21
CA SER A 25 14.55 3.18 8.42
C SER A 25 14.84 4.09 7.21
N GLU A 26 15.92 3.81 6.48
CA GLU A 26 16.33 4.53 5.27
C GLU A 26 15.66 4.03 3.99
N ALA A 27 14.91 2.92 4.06
CA ALA A 27 14.18 2.36 2.94
C ALA A 27 13.23 3.44 2.33
N PRO A 28 13.26 3.67 1.00
CA PRO A 28 12.49 4.72 0.34
C PRO A 28 11.00 4.35 0.16
N ALA A 29 10.34 3.93 1.24
CA ALA A 29 8.96 3.46 1.22
C ALA A 29 7.97 4.60 0.93
N GLN A 30 6.99 4.34 0.09
CA GLN A 30 5.99 5.28 -0.40
C GLN A 30 4.55 4.86 -0.08
N TYR A 31 4.30 3.65 0.44
CA TYR A 31 2.96 3.09 0.68
C TYR A 31 2.06 4.04 1.49
N THR A 32 2.63 4.76 2.46
CA THR A 32 1.87 5.72 3.28
C THR A 32 1.26 6.85 2.47
N LYS A 33 1.72 7.12 1.24
CA LYS A 33 1.10 8.08 0.33
C LYS A 33 -0.28 7.59 -0.13
N ILE A 34 -0.45 6.29 -0.38
CA ILE A 34 -1.68 5.69 -0.90
C ILE A 34 -2.51 4.93 0.15
N ALA A 35 -1.90 4.54 1.28
CA ALA A 35 -2.49 3.67 2.28
C ALA A 35 -2.69 4.35 3.64
N THR A 36 -3.82 4.06 4.29
CA THR A 36 -4.02 4.36 5.71
C THR A 36 -3.49 3.20 6.55
N VAL A 37 -2.52 3.47 7.42
CA VAL A 37 -1.99 2.46 8.34
C VAL A 37 -2.96 2.25 9.51
N ILE A 38 -3.35 1.00 9.74
CA ILE A 38 -4.22 0.58 10.84
C ILE A 38 -3.48 -0.47 11.65
N LYS A 39 -3.30 -0.20 12.94
CA LYS A 39 -2.74 -1.20 13.86
C LYS A 39 -3.73 -2.34 14.07
N SER A 40 -3.27 -3.58 13.89
CA SER A 40 -4.07 -4.78 14.09
C SER A 40 -3.56 -5.57 15.29
N THR A 41 -4.48 -6.01 16.16
CA THR A 41 -4.16 -6.85 17.33
C THR A 41 -4.83 -8.22 17.27
N THR A 42 -5.55 -8.53 16.19
CA THR A 42 -6.22 -9.84 15.98
C THR A 42 -5.80 -10.50 14.66
N LYS A 43 -6.25 -11.75 14.38
CA LYS A 43 -5.94 -12.46 13.12
C LYS A 43 -6.39 -11.66 11.89
N SER A 44 -7.48 -10.92 11.99
CA SER A 44 -8.10 -10.19 10.90
C SER A 44 -8.93 -9.03 11.46
N ASN A 45 -8.96 -7.88 10.79
CA ASN A 45 -9.91 -6.83 11.17
C ASN A 45 -11.09 -6.81 10.19
N THR A 46 -12.29 -6.61 10.74
CA THR A 46 -13.53 -6.46 9.97
C THR A 46 -13.93 -5.00 9.93
N TYR A 47 -14.12 -4.46 8.72
CA TYR A 47 -14.46 -3.07 8.44
C TYR A 47 -15.94 -2.95 8.04
N GLY A 48 -16.86 -3.23 8.97
CA GLY A 48 -18.31 -3.19 8.69
C GLY A 48 -18.89 -1.80 8.40
N TRP A 49 -18.07 -0.76 8.46
CA TRP A 49 -18.40 0.62 8.11
C TRP A 49 -18.00 1.00 6.68
N LEU A 50 -17.19 0.19 5.99
CA LEU A 50 -16.96 0.41 4.56
C LEU A 50 -18.28 0.31 3.79
N GLY A 51 -18.43 1.18 2.79
CA GLY A 51 -19.72 1.48 2.14
C GLY A 51 -20.56 2.56 2.82
N LYS A 52 -20.13 3.11 3.97
CA LYS A 52 -20.87 4.17 4.67
C LYS A 52 -20.06 5.45 4.74
N PHE A 53 -20.65 6.55 4.25
CA PHE A 53 -20.11 7.88 4.41
C PHE A 53 -20.97 8.69 5.39
N PRO A 54 -20.54 8.86 6.66
CA PRO A 54 -21.27 9.66 7.64
C PRO A 54 -21.57 11.07 7.11
N SER A 55 -22.75 11.58 7.41
CA SER A 55 -23.18 12.94 7.06
C SER A 55 -23.93 13.57 8.22
N LEU A 56 -23.80 14.89 8.35
CA LEU A 56 -24.61 15.65 9.28
C LEU A 56 -25.97 15.93 8.65
N ARG A 57 -27.03 15.81 9.45
CA ARG A 57 -28.39 16.24 9.11
C ARG A 57 -28.83 17.33 10.07
N LYS A 58 -29.76 18.18 9.62
CA LYS A 58 -30.42 19.13 10.53
C LYS A 58 -31.11 18.33 11.64
N TRP A 59 -30.89 18.76 12.88
CA TRP A 59 -31.53 18.13 14.03
C TRP A 59 -33.00 18.54 14.09
N VAL A 60 -33.88 17.61 13.73
CA VAL A 60 -35.34 17.77 13.82
C VAL A 60 -35.91 16.47 14.36
N GLY A 61 -36.58 16.54 15.51
CA GLY A 61 -37.10 15.39 16.24
C GLY A 61 -36.01 14.54 16.89
N ASP A 62 -36.33 13.27 17.15
CA ASP A 62 -35.39 12.30 17.69
C ASP A 62 -34.25 12.00 16.71
N ARG A 63 -33.13 11.49 17.25
CA ARG A 63 -32.04 11.00 16.43
C ARG A 63 -32.53 9.86 15.54
N VAL A 64 -32.46 10.06 14.24
CA VAL A 64 -32.62 8.96 13.29
C VAL A 64 -31.30 8.23 13.20
N ILE A 65 -31.35 6.96 13.56
CA ILE A 65 -30.23 6.03 13.44
C ILE A 65 -30.43 5.33 12.10
N GLU A 66 -29.63 5.70 11.11
CA GLU A 66 -29.61 4.99 9.83
C GLU A 66 -29.16 3.54 10.09
N SER A 67 -30.03 2.58 9.77
CA SER A 67 -29.76 1.17 9.99
C SER A 67 -28.62 0.74 9.08
N MET A 68 -27.53 0.31 9.71
CA MET A 68 -26.30 -0.05 9.05
C MET A 68 -26.43 -1.45 8.44
N LYS A 69 -26.65 -1.60 7.12
CA LYS A 69 -26.42 -2.89 6.47
C LYS A 69 -24.96 -3.30 6.72
N ALA A 70 -24.75 -4.40 7.43
CA ALA A 70 -23.45 -4.87 7.86
C ALA A 70 -22.95 -5.94 6.88
N HIS A 71 -22.31 -5.51 5.79
CA HIS A 71 -21.43 -6.39 5.03
C HIS A 71 -20.01 -6.14 5.58
N GLY A 72 -19.49 -7.10 6.34
CA GLY A 72 -18.17 -6.97 6.94
C GLY A 72 -17.09 -7.30 5.90
N TYR A 73 -16.44 -6.28 5.34
CA TYR A 73 -15.21 -6.50 4.58
C TYR A 73 -14.09 -6.84 5.55
N GLN A 74 -13.45 -7.99 5.36
CA GLN A 74 -12.43 -8.51 6.26
C GLN A 74 -11.08 -8.54 5.55
N ILE A 75 -10.07 -7.96 6.20
CA ILE A 75 -8.67 -8.10 5.80
C ILE A 75 -8.03 -9.03 6.84
N VAL A 76 -7.42 -10.11 6.36
CA VAL A 76 -6.77 -11.15 7.18
C VAL A 76 -5.28 -10.90 7.15
N ASN A 77 -4.64 -10.81 8.33
CA ASN A 77 -3.19 -10.63 8.38
C ASN A 77 -2.48 -11.93 8.01
N GLU A 78 -1.49 -11.80 7.14
CA GLU A 78 -0.62 -12.86 6.64
C GLU A 78 0.73 -12.79 7.34
N ASP A 79 1.38 -13.96 7.47
CA ASP A 79 2.67 -14.10 8.13
C ASP A 79 3.77 -14.11 7.04
N PHE A 80 4.79 -13.27 7.19
CA PHE A 80 5.94 -13.17 6.28
C PHE A 80 7.24 -13.35 7.07
N GLU A 81 8.27 -13.92 6.44
CA GLU A 81 9.57 -14.08 7.05
C GLU A 81 10.69 -13.98 6.01
N ALA A 82 11.87 -13.57 6.49
CA ALA A 82 13.13 -13.77 5.79
C ALA A 82 14.19 -14.22 6.79
N THR A 83 14.98 -15.23 6.42
CA THR A 83 16.03 -15.79 7.26
C THR A 83 17.33 -15.91 6.50
N VAL A 84 18.41 -15.44 7.11
CA VAL A 84 19.78 -15.53 6.59
C VAL A 84 20.67 -16.31 7.55
N ALA A 85 21.72 -16.94 7.03
CA ALA A 85 22.70 -17.68 7.81
C ALA A 85 24.09 -17.04 7.70
N VAL A 86 24.87 -17.15 8.78
CA VAL A 86 26.29 -16.76 8.83
C VAL A 86 27.08 -18.02 9.17
N ASP A 87 28.06 -18.37 8.33
CA ASP A 87 28.93 -19.52 8.58
C ASP A 87 29.79 -19.26 9.83
N ARG A 88 29.91 -20.27 10.68
CA ARG A 88 30.70 -20.20 11.90
C ARG A 88 32.19 -19.99 11.60
N ASN A 89 32.71 -20.60 10.53
CA ASN A 89 34.11 -20.46 10.15
C ASN A 89 34.40 -18.99 9.76
N ASP A 90 33.48 -18.30 9.10
CA ASP A 90 33.65 -16.88 8.76
C ASP A 90 33.77 -15.99 10.01
N ILE A 91 33.09 -16.36 11.11
CA ILE A 91 33.27 -15.71 12.42
C ILE A 91 34.64 -16.07 13.02
N GLU A 92 35.04 -17.33 12.93
CA GLU A 92 36.34 -17.82 13.43
C GLU A 92 37.51 -17.16 12.67
N ASP A 93 37.31 -16.83 11.39
CA ASP A 93 38.30 -16.23 10.49
C ASP A 93 38.22 -14.69 10.41
N ASP A 94 37.31 -14.06 11.18
CA ASP A 94 37.10 -12.59 11.23
C ASP A 94 36.65 -11.97 9.90
N GLU A 95 35.96 -12.74 9.06
CA GLU A 95 35.42 -12.32 7.77
C GLU A 95 34.00 -11.74 7.91
N LEU A 96 33.79 -10.83 8.87
CA LEU A 96 32.44 -10.38 9.22
C LEU A 96 31.99 -9.12 8.47
N GLY A 97 32.95 -8.37 7.93
CA GLY A 97 32.66 -7.18 7.11
C GLY A 97 31.82 -7.47 5.88
N ILE A 98 31.90 -8.69 5.33
CA ILE A 98 31.13 -9.10 4.13
C ILE A 98 29.63 -9.32 4.42
N TYR A 99 29.27 -9.54 5.69
CA TYR A 99 27.88 -9.77 6.10
C TYR A 99 27.10 -8.48 6.37
N ALA A 100 27.79 -7.36 6.62
CA ALA A 100 27.14 -6.09 6.88
C ALA A 100 26.17 -5.65 5.75
N PRO A 101 26.52 -5.73 4.46
CA PRO A 101 25.59 -5.45 3.36
C PRO A 101 24.37 -6.37 3.33
N MET A 102 24.52 -7.64 3.72
CA MET A 102 23.42 -8.61 3.74
C MET A 102 22.35 -8.21 4.78
N PHE A 103 22.77 -7.82 5.99
CA PHE A 103 21.84 -7.35 7.02
C PHE A 103 21.22 -6.00 6.70
N ALA A 104 21.98 -5.11 6.03
CA ALA A 104 21.43 -3.86 5.51
C ALA A 104 20.34 -4.14 4.46
N GLU A 105 20.59 -5.05 3.51
CA GLU A 105 19.60 -5.39 2.47
C GLU A 105 18.35 -6.08 3.05
N MET A 106 18.54 -6.94 4.05
CA MET A 106 17.44 -7.53 4.82
C MET A 106 16.60 -6.45 5.52
N GLY A 107 17.25 -5.41 6.07
CA GLY A 107 16.59 -4.24 6.63
C GLY A 107 15.80 -3.46 5.58
N ARG A 108 16.45 -3.13 4.45
CA ARG A 108 15.83 -2.42 3.33
C ARG A 108 14.60 -3.15 2.81
N SER A 109 14.70 -4.46 2.58
CA SER A 109 13.59 -5.31 2.15
C SER A 109 12.43 -5.28 3.16
N ALA A 110 12.72 -5.40 4.46
CA ALA A 110 11.70 -5.28 5.50
C ALA A 110 11.01 -3.90 5.54
N GLY A 111 11.74 -2.82 5.19
CA GLY A 111 11.19 -1.47 5.09
C GLY A 111 10.34 -1.24 3.83
N ILE A 112 10.66 -1.93 2.74
CA ILE A 112 9.95 -1.86 1.45
C ILE A 112 8.75 -2.79 1.36
N HIS A 113 8.71 -3.88 2.13
CA HIS A 113 7.61 -4.87 2.12
C HIS A 113 6.19 -4.25 2.11
N PRO A 114 5.88 -3.16 2.87
CA PRO A 114 4.58 -2.51 2.77
C PRO A 114 4.26 -1.88 1.39
N ASP A 115 5.27 -1.41 0.66
CA ASP A 115 5.13 -0.91 -0.72
C ASP A 115 4.76 -2.04 -1.67
N GLU A 116 5.46 -3.18 -1.59
CA GLU A 116 5.19 -4.37 -2.39
C GLU A 116 3.74 -4.83 -2.20
N LEU A 117 3.26 -4.86 -0.96
CA LEU A 117 1.86 -5.22 -0.67
C LEU A 117 0.87 -4.16 -1.15
N CYS A 118 1.10 -2.87 -0.89
CA CYS A 118 0.11 -1.83 -1.17
C CYS A 118 0.01 -1.48 -2.66
N PHE A 119 1.14 -1.34 -3.35
CA PHE A 119 1.15 -1.05 -4.79
C PHE A 119 0.81 -2.31 -5.60
N GLY A 120 1.28 -3.48 -5.19
CA GLY A 120 0.89 -4.75 -5.82
C GLY A 120 -0.62 -4.98 -5.71
N LEU A 121 -1.22 -4.68 -4.56
CA LEU A 121 -2.68 -4.70 -4.40
C LEU A 121 -3.36 -3.68 -5.33
N LEU A 122 -2.85 -2.44 -5.42
CA LEU A 122 -3.41 -1.42 -6.31
C LEU A 122 -3.41 -1.89 -7.78
N GLY A 123 -2.28 -2.44 -8.28
CA GLY A 123 -2.19 -3.05 -9.60
C GLY A 123 -3.17 -4.20 -9.80
N ALA A 124 -3.37 -5.04 -8.78
CA ALA A 124 -4.34 -6.13 -8.76
C ALA A 124 -5.81 -5.70 -8.60
N GLY A 125 -6.10 -4.39 -8.50
CA GLY A 125 -7.46 -3.87 -8.28
C GLY A 125 -8.47 -4.21 -9.38
N PHE A 126 -8.01 -4.58 -10.58
CA PHE A 126 -8.89 -5.04 -11.67
C PHE A 126 -9.39 -6.48 -11.52
N THR A 127 -8.83 -7.25 -10.58
CA THR A 127 -9.15 -8.68 -10.36
C THR A 127 -9.44 -9.01 -8.90
N THR A 128 -9.29 -8.04 -8.00
CA THR A 128 -9.42 -8.25 -6.56
C THR A 128 -10.68 -7.54 -6.05
N PRO A 129 -11.64 -8.29 -5.46
CA PRO A 129 -12.87 -7.70 -4.96
C PRO A 129 -12.65 -6.73 -3.79
N CYS A 130 -13.49 -5.70 -3.72
CA CYS A 130 -13.55 -4.77 -2.60
C CYS A 130 -14.80 -5.00 -1.73
N TYR A 131 -15.11 -4.07 -0.83
CA TYR A 131 -16.13 -4.24 0.20
C TYR A 131 -17.57 -4.41 -0.36
N ASP A 132 -17.83 -4.01 -1.60
CA ASP A 132 -19.14 -4.12 -2.26
C ASP A 132 -19.27 -5.39 -3.11
N GLY A 133 -18.23 -6.22 -3.18
CA GLY A 133 -18.20 -7.48 -3.93
C GLY A 133 -17.77 -7.35 -5.39
N GLN A 134 -17.66 -6.13 -5.93
CA GLN A 134 -17.06 -5.88 -7.25
C GLN A 134 -15.54 -5.80 -7.15
N TYR A 135 -14.83 -5.94 -8.28
CA TYR A 135 -13.41 -5.61 -8.33
C TYR A 135 -13.20 -4.16 -7.93
N PHE A 136 -12.04 -3.83 -7.32
CA PHE A 136 -11.79 -2.46 -6.88
C PHE A 136 -11.79 -1.44 -8.01
N PHE A 137 -11.40 -1.86 -9.22
CA PHE A 137 -11.55 -1.09 -10.45
C PHE A 137 -12.54 -1.78 -11.39
N ASP A 138 -13.77 -1.28 -11.39
CA ASP A 138 -14.90 -1.90 -12.09
C ASP A 138 -15.80 -0.83 -12.71
N THR A 139 -16.56 -1.21 -13.73
CA THR A 139 -17.60 -0.37 -14.34
C THR A 139 -18.91 -0.42 -13.56
N ASP A 140 -19.07 -1.42 -12.68
CA ASP A 140 -20.36 -1.85 -12.17
C ASP A 140 -20.53 -1.73 -10.65
N HIS A 141 -19.92 -0.71 -10.02
CA HIS A 141 -20.14 -0.50 -8.59
C HIS A 141 -21.57 -0.03 -8.29
N PRO A 142 -22.32 -0.72 -7.41
CA PRO A 142 -23.70 -0.34 -7.10
C PRO A 142 -23.76 0.89 -6.17
N VAL A 143 -24.49 1.92 -6.59
CA VAL A 143 -24.81 3.10 -5.78
C VAL A 143 -26.33 3.20 -5.60
N TYR A 144 -26.79 3.17 -4.36
CA TYR A 144 -28.21 3.09 -4.05
C TYR A 144 -28.86 4.48 -3.94
N PRO A 145 -30.12 4.64 -4.39
CA PRO A 145 -30.82 5.93 -4.33
C PRO A 145 -31.18 6.35 -2.90
N LYS A 146 -31.13 5.43 -1.93
CA LYS A 146 -31.38 5.70 -0.50
C LYS A 146 -30.15 5.39 0.33
N ALA A 147 -29.92 6.19 1.37
CA ALA A 147 -28.76 6.07 2.27
C ALA A 147 -28.73 4.77 3.09
N ASP A 148 -29.85 4.03 3.15
CA ASP A 148 -29.97 2.72 3.79
C ASP A 148 -29.53 1.55 2.88
N GLY A 149 -29.03 1.86 1.67
CA GLY A 149 -28.61 0.86 0.69
C GLY A 149 -29.79 0.09 0.09
N THR A 150 -30.95 0.73 -0.07
CA THR A 150 -32.15 0.12 -0.69
C THR A 150 -32.59 0.85 -1.96
N GLY A 151 -33.42 0.17 -2.76
CA GLY A 151 -33.82 0.59 -4.11
C GLY A 151 -32.98 -0.10 -5.19
N THR A 152 -33.31 0.16 -6.45
CA THR A 152 -32.53 -0.32 -7.60
C THR A 152 -31.25 0.51 -7.70
N PRO A 153 -30.05 -0.08 -7.61
CA PRO A 153 -28.81 0.67 -7.67
C PRO A 153 -28.54 1.19 -9.08
N VAL A 154 -27.82 2.30 -9.16
CA VAL A 154 -27.18 2.77 -10.38
C VAL A 154 -25.74 2.27 -10.37
N LEU A 155 -25.33 1.65 -11.47
CA LEU A 155 -23.96 1.17 -11.64
C LEU A 155 -23.03 2.33 -11.99
N THR A 156 -21.91 2.40 -11.29
CA THR A 156 -20.94 3.50 -11.39
C THR A 156 -19.56 2.96 -11.66
N ALA A 157 -18.90 3.50 -12.69
CA ALA A 157 -17.54 3.12 -13.04
C ALA A 157 -16.50 3.96 -12.33
N ASN A 158 -15.44 3.33 -11.84
CA ASN A 158 -14.21 4.01 -11.42
C ASN A 158 -13.00 3.63 -12.29
N VAL A 159 -13.28 3.13 -13.49
CA VAL A 159 -12.27 2.76 -14.48
C VAL A 159 -12.70 3.21 -15.87
N VAL A 160 -11.72 3.58 -16.70
CA VAL A 160 -11.88 3.69 -18.15
C VAL A 160 -10.93 2.71 -18.84
N VAL A 161 -11.45 1.95 -19.79
CA VAL A 161 -10.70 0.98 -20.58
C VAL A 161 -10.92 1.26 -22.06
N ASP A 162 -9.86 1.62 -22.77
CA ASP A 162 -9.91 1.73 -24.23
C ASP A 162 -9.64 0.35 -24.84
N ALA A 163 -10.54 -0.15 -25.69
CA ALA A 163 -10.53 -1.53 -26.18
C ALA A 163 -9.25 -1.95 -26.95
N GLY A 164 -8.41 -1.00 -27.35
CA GLY A 164 -7.12 -1.24 -28.01
C GLY A 164 -5.89 -0.92 -27.16
N TYR A 165 -6.06 -0.47 -25.91
CA TYR A 165 -4.93 -0.10 -25.06
C TYR A 165 -4.21 -1.34 -24.53
N GLN A 166 -2.89 -1.40 -24.76
CA GLN A 166 -2.00 -2.48 -24.33
C GLN A 166 -0.88 -1.99 -23.42
N GLY A 167 -0.91 -0.70 -23.04
CA GLY A 167 0.07 -0.13 -22.12
C GLY A 167 -0.27 -0.42 -20.66
N GLU A 168 0.64 -0.04 -19.78
CA GLU A 168 0.44 -0.15 -18.33
C GLU A 168 -0.62 0.83 -17.81
N PRO A 169 -1.43 0.44 -16.83
CA PRO A 169 -2.43 1.34 -16.26
C PRO A 169 -1.79 2.49 -15.46
N TRP A 170 -2.55 3.56 -15.29
CA TRP A 170 -2.23 4.65 -14.36
C TRP A 170 -3.46 5.03 -13.53
N PHE A 171 -3.23 5.60 -12.36
CA PHE A 171 -4.26 5.74 -11.33
C PHE A 171 -4.32 7.17 -10.77
N LEU A 172 -5.53 7.66 -10.53
CA LEU A 172 -5.77 8.87 -9.76
C LEU A 172 -6.37 8.54 -8.41
N LEU A 173 -5.77 9.05 -7.35
CA LEU A 173 -6.21 8.79 -5.98
C LEU A 173 -6.57 10.09 -5.25
N ASP A 174 -7.64 10.05 -4.46
CA ASP A 174 -7.94 11.04 -3.41
C ASP A 174 -7.34 10.54 -2.09
N THR A 175 -6.18 11.08 -1.74
CA THR A 175 -5.45 10.74 -0.51
C THR A 175 -5.59 11.83 0.55
N SER A 176 -6.52 12.78 0.35
CA SER A 176 -6.73 13.93 1.25
C SER A 176 -7.65 13.64 2.44
N ARG A 177 -8.20 12.43 2.51
CA ARG A 177 -9.16 11.98 3.53
C ARG A 177 -8.49 11.17 4.62
N ALA A 178 -9.21 10.99 5.74
CA ALA A 178 -8.74 10.17 6.87
C ALA A 178 -8.50 8.70 6.47
N LEU A 179 -9.36 8.16 5.61
CA LEU A 179 -9.14 6.88 4.95
C LEU A 179 -8.69 7.13 3.51
N LYS A 180 -7.58 6.50 3.12
CA LYS A 180 -7.08 6.47 1.75
C LYS A 180 -7.66 5.27 0.99
N PRO A 181 -7.45 5.17 -0.34
CA PRO A 181 -8.01 4.07 -1.13
C PRO A 181 -7.47 2.69 -0.73
N VAL A 182 -6.28 2.62 -0.13
CA VAL A 182 -5.68 1.39 0.39
C VAL A 182 -5.62 1.44 1.92
N ILE A 183 -5.73 0.29 2.55
CA ILE A 183 -5.54 0.08 3.99
C ILE A 183 -4.34 -0.84 4.15
N PHE A 184 -3.39 -0.46 5.00
CA PHE A 184 -2.31 -1.33 5.43
C PHE A 184 -2.52 -1.71 6.89
N GLN A 185 -2.72 -2.99 7.16
CA GLN A 185 -2.82 -3.55 8.50
C GLN A 185 -1.43 -3.92 9.01
N ASP A 186 -0.96 -3.23 10.03
CA ASP A 186 0.31 -3.57 10.69
C ASP A 186 -0.01 -4.26 12.01
N ARG A 187 0.19 -5.59 12.06
CA ARG A 187 -0.04 -6.41 13.25
C ARG A 187 1.25 -6.69 14.01
N LYS A 188 2.31 -7.08 13.31
CA LYS A 188 3.64 -7.32 13.87
C LYS A 188 4.66 -6.72 12.92
N SER A 189 5.28 -5.63 13.34
CA SER A 189 6.33 -5.00 12.55
C SER A 189 7.63 -5.84 12.56
N PRO A 190 8.44 -5.80 11.48
CA PRO A 190 9.66 -6.61 11.36
C PRO A 190 10.68 -6.32 12.48
N GLN A 191 11.15 -7.38 13.15
CA GLN A 191 12.22 -7.34 14.15
C GLN A 191 13.25 -8.44 13.91
N LEU A 192 14.53 -8.08 13.84
CA LEU A 192 15.61 -9.05 13.69
C LEU A 192 15.79 -9.85 15.00
N ILE A 193 15.78 -11.16 14.88
CA ILE A 193 16.06 -12.14 15.94
C ILE A 193 17.21 -13.06 15.51
N ALA A 194 17.81 -13.77 16.47
CA ALA A 194 18.96 -14.62 16.21
C ALA A 194 18.87 -15.96 16.94
N MET A 195 19.31 -17.03 16.27
CA MET A 195 19.55 -18.35 16.82
C MET A 195 21.03 -18.66 16.70
N THR A 196 21.77 -18.39 17.78
CA THR A 196 23.24 -18.43 17.79
C THR A 196 23.84 -19.37 18.83
N LYS A 197 23.02 -20.22 19.47
CA LYS A 197 23.52 -21.17 20.46
C LYS A 197 24.36 -22.25 19.78
N VAL A 198 25.49 -22.59 20.38
CA VAL A 198 26.43 -23.58 19.81
C VAL A 198 25.89 -25.02 19.81
N ASP A 199 24.88 -25.29 20.64
CA ASP A 199 24.15 -26.56 20.70
C ASP A 199 22.86 -26.55 19.87
N ASP A 200 22.62 -25.50 19.07
CA ASP A 200 21.56 -25.48 18.07
C ASP A 200 21.84 -26.50 16.96
N GLU A 201 20.80 -27.16 16.47
CA GLU A 201 20.91 -28.19 15.43
C GLU A 201 21.63 -27.66 14.19
N ALA A 202 21.29 -26.46 13.69
CA ALA A 202 21.91 -25.91 12.49
C ALA A 202 23.40 -25.59 12.69
N VAL A 203 23.78 -25.17 13.89
CA VAL A 203 25.19 -24.95 14.23
C VAL A 203 25.94 -26.28 14.30
N PHE A 204 25.33 -27.32 14.88
CA PHE A 204 25.95 -28.64 14.96
C PHE A 204 26.08 -29.32 13.59
N THR A 205 25.03 -29.29 12.77
CA THR A 205 24.97 -30.03 11.50
C THR A 205 25.59 -29.26 10.33
N ARG A 206 25.38 -27.94 10.28
CA ARG A 206 25.73 -27.09 9.13
C ARG A 206 26.75 -26.00 9.46
N LYS A 207 27.12 -25.82 10.74
CA LYS A 207 27.98 -24.73 11.20
C LYS A 207 27.39 -23.34 10.91
N GLU A 208 26.07 -23.19 10.96
CA GLU A 208 25.38 -21.95 10.60
C GLU A 208 24.71 -21.29 11.81
N PHE A 209 24.99 -20.01 12.01
CA PHE A 209 24.21 -19.15 12.89
C PHE A 209 23.10 -18.46 12.09
N ARG A 210 21.86 -18.54 12.58
CA ARG A 210 20.68 -18.07 11.83
C ARG A 210 20.16 -16.76 12.39
N TYR A 211 19.78 -15.87 11.50
CA TYR A 211 19.19 -14.57 11.82
C TYR A 211 17.93 -14.40 11.00
N GLY A 212 16.81 -14.23 11.70
CA GLY A 212 15.48 -14.19 11.09
C GLY A 212 14.81 -12.85 11.34
N VAL A 213 13.97 -12.45 10.42
CA VAL A 213 12.95 -11.43 10.63
C VAL A 213 11.61 -12.04 10.28
N ASP A 214 10.60 -11.78 11.09
CA ASP A 214 9.23 -12.10 10.75
C ASP A 214 8.33 -10.90 11.01
N CYS A 215 7.37 -10.71 10.12
CA CYS A 215 6.33 -9.70 10.25
C CYS A 215 4.97 -10.31 9.97
N ARG A 216 3.95 -9.56 10.38
CA ARG A 216 2.58 -9.96 10.17
C ARG A 216 1.76 -8.75 9.85
N ASP A 217 1.21 -8.73 8.65
CA ASP A 217 0.53 -7.58 8.08
C ASP A 217 -0.35 -8.01 6.91
N ALA A 218 -1.11 -7.07 6.36
CA ALA A 218 -1.88 -7.26 5.14
C ALA A 218 -2.26 -5.92 4.52
N ALA A 219 -2.41 -5.90 3.20
CA ALA A 219 -3.05 -4.80 2.49
C ALA A 219 -4.50 -5.16 2.11
N GLY A 220 -5.38 -4.17 2.05
CA GLY A 220 -6.72 -4.34 1.50
C GLY A 220 -7.32 -3.01 1.03
N PHE A 221 -8.46 -3.08 0.36
CA PHE A 221 -9.06 -1.88 -0.21
C PHE A 221 -9.94 -1.11 0.79
N GLY A 222 -9.85 0.21 0.69
CA GLY A 222 -10.78 1.15 1.30
C GLY A 222 -11.95 1.46 0.36
N PHE A 223 -12.31 2.74 0.25
CA PHE A 223 -13.40 3.19 -0.63
C PHE A 223 -12.96 3.26 -2.09
N TRP A 224 -13.60 2.48 -2.97
CA TRP A 224 -13.37 2.52 -4.42
C TRP A 224 -13.61 3.91 -5.01
N GLN A 225 -14.52 4.70 -4.42
CA GLN A 225 -14.81 6.07 -4.85
C GLN A 225 -13.60 7.01 -4.72
N LEU A 226 -12.56 6.63 -3.97
CA LEU A 226 -11.36 7.45 -3.79
C LEU A 226 -10.25 7.12 -4.81
N ALA A 227 -10.48 6.17 -5.71
CA ALA A 227 -9.52 5.80 -6.74
C ALA A 227 -10.20 5.77 -8.12
N PHE A 228 -9.43 6.10 -9.14
CA PHE A 228 -9.87 6.01 -10.53
C PHE A 228 -8.75 5.42 -11.39
N ALA A 229 -9.02 4.32 -12.08
CA ALA A 229 -8.06 3.64 -12.93
C ALA A 229 -8.24 4.00 -14.41
N ASN A 230 -7.12 4.03 -15.13
CA ASN A 230 -7.10 4.29 -16.55
C ASN A 230 -6.28 3.22 -17.27
N LYS A 231 -6.95 2.45 -18.12
CA LYS A 231 -6.34 1.60 -19.16
C LYS A 231 -6.48 2.30 -20.51
N ARG A 232 -5.79 3.43 -20.62
CA ARG A 232 -5.69 4.28 -21.81
C ARG A 232 -4.43 5.15 -21.73
N ALA A 233 -4.05 5.81 -22.82
CA ALA A 233 -2.85 6.65 -22.84
C ALA A 233 -2.89 7.77 -21.77
N LEU A 234 -1.76 8.02 -21.11
CA LEU A 234 -1.61 9.13 -20.18
C LEU A 234 -1.48 10.45 -20.98
N THR A 235 -2.56 11.22 -21.05
CA THR A 235 -2.62 12.51 -21.75
C THR A 235 -3.33 13.55 -20.89
N PRO A 236 -3.11 14.87 -21.12
CA PRO A 236 -3.82 15.91 -20.39
C PRO A 236 -5.36 15.76 -20.48
N ASP A 237 -5.89 15.47 -21.66
CA ASP A 237 -7.34 15.30 -21.87
C ASP A 237 -7.89 14.12 -21.06
N ASN A 238 -7.19 12.97 -21.06
CA ASN A 238 -7.60 11.80 -20.29
C ASN A 238 -7.49 12.06 -18.77
N LEU A 239 -6.52 12.87 -18.34
CA LEU A 239 -6.38 13.28 -16.94
C LEU A 239 -7.56 14.16 -16.51
N TRP A 240 -7.94 15.15 -17.32
CA TRP A 240 -9.09 16.03 -17.04
C TRP A 240 -10.44 15.32 -17.08
N ASP A 241 -10.62 14.38 -18.02
CA ASP A 241 -11.78 13.50 -18.03
C ASP A 241 -11.89 12.70 -16.73
N SER A 242 -10.78 12.12 -16.27
CA SER A 242 -10.72 11.37 -15.01
C SER A 242 -11.02 12.26 -13.80
N PHE A 243 -10.49 13.50 -13.76
CA PHE A 243 -10.83 14.47 -12.71
C PHE A 243 -12.33 14.75 -12.66
N SER A 244 -12.95 14.94 -13.83
CA SER A 244 -14.38 15.26 -13.92
C SER A 244 -15.22 14.09 -13.40
N LYS A 245 -14.89 12.86 -13.80
CA LYS A 245 -15.57 11.64 -13.34
C LYS A 245 -15.45 11.43 -11.83
N MET A 246 -14.26 11.61 -11.25
CA MET A 246 -14.10 11.50 -9.79
C MET A 246 -14.96 12.51 -9.02
N ARG A 247 -15.19 13.71 -9.58
CA ARG A 247 -16.03 14.75 -8.95
C ARG A 247 -17.51 14.40 -8.91
N GLU A 248 -17.94 13.45 -9.74
CA GLU A 248 -19.33 13.04 -9.86
C GLU A 248 -19.73 11.95 -8.86
N PHE A 249 -18.76 11.30 -8.20
CA PHE A 249 -19.04 10.23 -7.25
C PHE A 249 -19.93 10.66 -6.09
N GLN A 250 -20.90 9.79 -5.79
CA GLN A 250 -21.92 9.97 -4.77
C GLN A 250 -21.88 8.81 -3.78
N ALA A 251 -22.27 9.11 -2.55
CA ALA A 251 -22.69 8.09 -1.61
C ALA A 251 -24.10 7.62 -1.95
N ASP A 252 -24.47 6.47 -1.40
CA ASP A 252 -25.86 6.07 -1.28
C ASP A 252 -26.73 7.22 -0.73
N GLY A 253 -27.91 7.40 -1.31
CA GLY A 253 -28.78 8.56 -1.03
C GLY A 253 -28.49 9.79 -1.90
N GLY A 254 -27.61 9.67 -2.90
CA GLY A 254 -27.36 10.71 -3.92
C GLY A 254 -26.50 11.88 -3.44
N ARG A 255 -25.85 11.75 -2.29
CA ARG A 255 -25.01 12.82 -1.75
C ARG A 255 -23.66 12.83 -2.45
N LYS A 256 -23.29 13.96 -3.07
CA LYS A 256 -21.94 14.16 -3.62
C LYS A 256 -20.87 13.97 -2.54
N LEU A 257 -19.86 13.18 -2.86
CA LEU A 257 -18.77 12.89 -1.93
C LEU A 257 -17.70 13.99 -1.90
N GLY A 258 -17.61 14.80 -2.95
CA GLY A 258 -16.57 15.83 -3.07
C GLY A 258 -15.17 15.24 -3.26
N VAL A 259 -15.08 14.04 -3.86
CA VAL A 259 -13.80 13.37 -4.15
C VAL A 259 -12.96 14.27 -5.05
N LYS A 260 -11.66 14.31 -4.79
CA LYS A 260 -10.69 15.04 -5.60
C LYS A 260 -9.43 14.22 -5.80
N ALA A 261 -9.01 14.04 -7.03
CA ALA A 261 -7.67 13.53 -7.27
C ALA A 261 -6.63 14.49 -6.64
N THR A 262 -5.74 13.94 -5.84
CA THR A 262 -4.58 14.63 -5.26
C THR A 262 -3.27 13.99 -5.67
N LEU A 263 -3.31 12.72 -6.09
CA LEU A 263 -2.15 11.91 -6.41
C LEU A 263 -2.32 11.24 -7.77
N LEU A 264 -1.29 11.32 -8.61
CA LEU A 264 -1.12 10.51 -9.81
C LEU A 264 -0.14 9.38 -9.48
N VAL A 265 -0.58 8.13 -9.62
CA VAL A 265 0.28 6.94 -9.47
C VAL A 265 0.51 6.33 -10.84
N VAL A 266 1.78 6.14 -11.19
CA VAL A 266 2.21 5.58 -12.47
C VAL A 266 3.29 4.51 -12.27
N PRO A 267 3.41 3.55 -13.19
CA PRO A 267 4.57 2.65 -13.24
C PRO A 267 5.82 3.41 -13.72
N PRO A 268 7.03 2.87 -13.48
CA PRO A 268 8.29 3.50 -13.91
C PRO A 268 8.36 3.78 -15.41
N SER A 269 7.71 2.95 -16.23
CA SER A 269 7.64 3.13 -17.69
C SER A 269 6.96 4.43 -18.14
N LEU A 270 6.12 5.03 -17.28
CA LEU A 270 5.40 6.27 -17.54
C LEU A 270 5.98 7.49 -16.81
N GLU A 271 7.02 7.33 -15.98
CA GLU A 271 7.62 8.40 -15.18
C GLU A 271 7.95 9.62 -16.03
N LYS A 272 8.74 9.45 -17.10
CA LYS A 272 9.15 10.56 -17.97
C LYS A 272 7.96 11.37 -18.48
N LEU A 273 6.89 10.70 -18.89
CA LEU A 273 5.69 11.33 -19.42
C LEU A 273 4.93 12.07 -18.32
N ALA A 274 4.77 11.44 -17.15
CA ALA A 274 4.09 12.03 -16.00
C ALA A 274 4.84 13.26 -15.46
N THR A 275 6.16 13.19 -15.31
CA THR A 275 7.01 14.31 -14.88
C THR A 275 6.93 15.46 -15.86
N GLN A 276 7.04 15.19 -17.17
CA GLN A 276 6.89 16.24 -18.18
C GLN A 276 5.50 16.88 -18.14
N MET A 277 4.45 16.09 -17.87
CA MET A 277 3.09 16.59 -17.79
C MET A 277 2.87 17.47 -16.54
N LEU A 278 3.40 17.08 -15.38
CA LEU A 278 3.13 17.75 -14.10
C LEU A 278 4.13 18.83 -13.71
N GLU A 279 5.30 18.90 -14.37
CA GLU A 279 6.38 19.79 -13.91
C GLU A 279 6.97 20.69 -15.00
N ARG A 280 6.91 20.27 -16.27
CA ARG A 280 7.60 20.98 -17.36
C ARG A 280 7.05 22.41 -17.52
N GLU A 281 7.98 23.36 -17.54
CA GLU A 281 7.72 24.72 -18.01
C GLU A 281 7.51 24.70 -19.53
N LEU A 282 6.42 25.32 -19.98
CA LEU A 282 6.22 25.56 -21.40
C LEU A 282 6.90 26.89 -21.78
N ASP A 283 6.94 27.20 -23.08
CA ASP A 283 7.49 28.48 -23.54
C ASP A 283 6.75 29.68 -22.92
N SER A 284 7.32 30.87 -23.04
CA SER A 284 6.75 32.09 -22.43
C SER A 284 5.35 32.46 -22.93
N SER A 285 4.84 31.79 -23.96
CA SER A 285 3.50 31.99 -24.52
C SER A 285 2.50 30.91 -24.13
N SER A 286 2.90 29.90 -23.36
CA SER A 286 2.06 28.77 -22.96
C SER A 286 2.21 28.47 -21.46
N SER A 287 1.11 28.15 -20.79
CA SER A 287 1.13 27.75 -19.37
C SER A 287 0.75 26.27 -19.24
N ASN A 288 1.53 25.54 -18.44
CA ASN A 288 1.19 24.17 -18.10
C ASN A 288 0.09 24.16 -17.04
N GLU A 289 -1.15 23.95 -17.46
CA GLU A 289 -2.32 23.93 -16.56
C GLU A 289 -2.29 22.79 -15.53
N LEU A 290 -1.53 21.72 -15.78
CA LEU A 290 -1.41 20.58 -14.89
C LEU A 290 -0.28 20.74 -13.88
N LYS A 291 0.53 21.79 -14.02
CA LYS A 291 1.70 22.01 -13.18
C LYS A 291 1.32 22.11 -11.71
N GLY A 292 1.85 21.19 -10.90
CA GLY A 292 1.58 21.12 -9.46
C GLY A 292 0.12 20.79 -9.07
N LYS A 293 -0.73 20.32 -10.00
CA LYS A 293 -2.11 19.92 -9.67
C LYS A 293 -2.19 18.64 -8.86
N LEU A 294 -1.25 17.71 -9.10
CA LEU A 294 -1.17 16.42 -8.44
C LEU A 294 0.24 16.22 -7.92
N GLU A 295 0.35 15.51 -6.80
CA GLU A 295 1.60 14.86 -6.44
C GLU A 295 1.81 13.65 -7.36
N LEU A 296 3.04 13.46 -7.85
CA LEU A 296 3.42 12.29 -8.63
C LEU A 296 4.01 11.21 -7.72
N VAL A 297 3.55 9.98 -7.89
CA VAL A 297 4.14 8.78 -7.31
C VAL A 297 4.48 7.82 -8.44
N VAL A 298 5.76 7.53 -8.58
CA VAL A 298 6.28 6.48 -9.44
C VAL A 298 6.40 5.24 -8.58
N ALA A 299 5.51 4.28 -8.82
CA ALA A 299 5.38 3.08 -8.01
C ALA A 299 6.18 1.93 -8.63
N ASP A 300 7.31 1.57 -8.03
CA ASP A 300 8.20 0.52 -8.54
C ASP A 300 7.59 -0.90 -8.48
N TYR A 301 6.54 -1.07 -7.65
CA TYR A 301 5.89 -2.35 -7.35
C TYR A 301 4.44 -2.42 -7.85
N LEU A 302 4.12 -1.66 -8.91
CA LEU A 302 2.79 -1.55 -9.51
C LEU A 302 2.49 -2.67 -10.52
#